data_AF-A0A437QD26-F1
#
_entry.id   AF-A0A437QD26-F1
#
_cell.length_a   1.000
_cell.length_b   1.000
_cell.length_c   1.000
_cell.angle_alpha   90.00
_cell.angle_beta   90.00
_cell.angle_gamma   90.00
#
_symmetry.space_group_name_H-M   'P 1'
#
loop_
_entity.id
_entity.type
_entity.pdbx_description
1 polymer ?
#
loop_
_entity_poly.entity_id
_entity_poly.type
_entity_poly.pdbx_seq_one_letter_code
_entity_poly.pdbx_strand_id
1 'polypeptide(L)'
;MFIKIKKNCGIYMEHNGLEKQHLVPVTSNFLINLDQVAEISFYTIKEKKKRYDLEGHEFDVQPHTRVIHLQMSYTYAMTKESINGTKGRLIERSYYKLYFMPEEMGQYAELRQKIEDRVLNL
;
A
#
# COMPACT_ATOMS: atom_id res chain seq x y z
N MET A 1 -11.29 -11.00 8.64
CA MET A 1 -11.10 -9.94 9.67
C MET A 1 -11.02 -8.60 8.99
N PHE A 2 -11.61 -7.57 9.60
CA PHE A 2 -11.37 -6.18 9.18
C PHE A 2 -10.35 -5.48 10.07
N ILE A 3 -9.43 -4.72 9.47
CA ILE A 3 -8.65 -3.69 10.15
C ILE A 3 -9.26 -2.33 9.83
N LYS A 4 -9.39 -1.49 10.85
CA LYS A 4 -9.85 -0.10 10.69
C LYS A 4 -8.66 0.83 10.69
N ILE A 5 -8.43 1.47 9.55
CA ILE A 5 -7.48 2.59 9.47
C ILE A 5 -8.26 3.85 9.82
N LYS A 6 -7.83 4.55 10.88
CA LYS A 6 -8.42 5.82 11.28
C LYS A 6 -7.85 6.95 10.42
N LYS A 7 -8.63 8.01 10.23
CA LYS A 7 -8.19 9.26 9.60
C LYS A 7 -6.89 9.72 10.27
N ASN A 8 -5.85 9.89 9.48
CA ASN A 8 -4.54 10.33 9.91
C ASN A 8 -3.76 10.89 8.72
N CYS A 9 -3.49 12.20 8.72
CA CYS A 9 -2.76 12.83 7.62
C CYS A 9 -1.27 12.47 7.58
N GLY A 10 -0.71 11.86 8.63
CA GLY A 10 0.65 11.29 8.63
C GLY A 10 0.74 9.91 7.97
N ILE A 11 -0.41 9.33 7.58
CA ILE A 11 -0.46 8.09 6.80
C ILE A 11 -0.89 8.44 5.38
N TYR A 12 -0.15 7.94 4.40
CA TYR A 12 -0.45 8.07 2.98
C TYR A 12 -0.77 6.72 2.36
N MET A 13 -1.52 6.73 1.26
CA MET A 13 -1.96 5.54 0.54
C MET A 13 -1.57 5.60 -0.93
N GLU A 14 -1.16 4.45 -1.48
CA GLU A 14 -0.99 4.20 -2.91
C GLU A 14 -1.85 2.98 -3.28
N HIS A 15 -2.54 3.00 -4.42
CA HIS A 15 -3.26 1.85 -4.97
C HIS A 15 -3.24 1.90 -6.50
N ASN A 16 -3.64 0.83 -7.19
CA ASN A 16 -3.56 0.74 -8.66
C ASN A 16 -4.33 1.83 -9.42
N GLY A 17 -5.31 2.48 -8.78
CA GLY A 17 -6.12 3.53 -9.39
C GLY A 17 -5.47 4.91 -9.34
N LEU A 18 -4.35 5.05 -8.63
CA LEU A 18 -3.57 6.27 -8.62
C LEU A 18 -2.54 6.25 -9.74
N GLU A 19 -2.23 7.44 -10.25
CA GLU A 19 -1.08 7.62 -11.12
C GLU A 19 0.21 7.19 -10.41
N LYS A 20 1.18 6.71 -11.19
CA LYS A 20 2.47 6.33 -10.62
C LYS A 20 3.06 7.53 -9.86
N GLN A 21 3.74 7.24 -8.75
CA GLN A 21 4.36 8.25 -7.89
C GLN A 21 3.38 9.13 -7.10
N HIS A 22 2.07 8.95 -7.25
CA HIS A 22 1.10 9.67 -6.45
C HIS A 22 0.83 8.97 -5.12
N LEU A 23 0.63 9.76 -4.08
CA LEU A 23 0.29 9.32 -2.74
C LEU A 23 -0.81 10.22 -2.19
N VAL A 24 -1.82 9.61 -1.57
CA VAL A 24 -2.95 10.34 -0.99
C VAL A 24 -2.94 10.26 0.53
N PRO A 25 -3.10 11.37 1.27
CA PRO A 25 -3.23 11.29 2.71
C PRO A 25 -4.51 10.53 3.10
N VAL A 26 -4.46 9.81 4.22
CA VAL A 26 -5.62 9.12 4.78
C VAL A 26 -6.54 10.14 5.47
N THR A 27 -7.44 10.73 4.68
CA THR A 27 -8.35 11.80 5.11
C THR A 27 -9.66 11.31 5.71
N SER A 28 -9.96 10.02 5.64
CA SER A 28 -11.16 9.40 6.18
C SER A 28 -10.85 8.07 6.86
N ASN A 29 -11.79 7.57 7.68
CA ASN A 29 -11.70 6.24 8.24
C ASN A 29 -12.09 5.22 7.17
N PHE A 30 -11.35 4.13 7.04
CA PHE A 30 -11.73 3.02 6.17
C PHE A 30 -11.39 1.67 6.79
N LEU A 31 -11.97 0.62 6.20
CA LEU A 31 -11.81 -0.75 6.64
C LEU A 31 -11.15 -1.55 5.51
N ILE A 32 -10.15 -2.37 5.84
CA ILE A 32 -9.59 -3.35 4.91
C ILE A 32 -9.93 -4.75 5.41
N ASN A 33 -10.49 -5.58 4.54
CA ASN A 33 -10.69 -7.00 4.83
C ASN A 33 -9.39 -7.77 4.61
N LEU A 34 -8.74 -8.21 5.68
CA LEU A 34 -7.51 -8.99 5.60
C LEU A 34 -7.74 -10.41 5.06
N ASP A 35 -8.97 -10.93 5.07
CA ASP A 35 -9.26 -12.24 4.47
C ASP A 35 -9.19 -12.22 2.93
N GLN A 36 -9.19 -11.02 2.34
CA GLN A 36 -9.05 -10.83 0.90
C GLN A 36 -7.61 -10.52 0.50
N VAL A 37 -6.68 -10.43 1.44
CA VAL A 37 -5.27 -10.16 1.16
C VAL A 37 -4.56 -11.47 0.84
N ALA A 38 -3.91 -11.53 -0.32
CA ALA A 38 -3.13 -12.67 -0.76
C ALA A 38 -1.70 -12.63 -0.22
N GLU A 39 -1.11 -11.44 -0.12
CA GLU A 39 0.25 -11.24 0.40
C GLU A 39 0.33 -9.93 1.18
N ILE A 40 1.09 -9.94 2.28
CA ILE A 40 1.44 -8.76 3.05
C ILE A 40 2.96 -8.64 3.08
N SER A 41 3.47 -7.49 2.63
CA SER A 41 4.90 -7.18 2.72
C SER A 41 5.12 -5.96 3.63
N PHE A 42 6.17 -6.02 4.45
CA PHE A 42 6.58 -4.92 5.33
C PHE A 42 7.97 -4.45 4.90
N TYR A 43 8.11 -3.16 4.60
CA TYR A 43 9.42 -2.61 4.26
C TYR A 43 9.57 -1.16 4.71
N THR A 44 10.77 -0.62 4.49
CA THR A 44 11.16 0.71 4.93
C THR A 44 11.82 1.45 3.80
N ILE A 45 11.43 2.70 3.62
CA ILE A 45 12.04 3.59 2.64
C ILE A 45 13.41 4.01 3.17
N LYS A 46 14.47 3.62 2.45
CA LYS A 46 15.87 3.87 2.86
C LYS A 46 16.34 5.28 2.53
N GLU A 47 15.80 5.85 1.46
CA GLU A 47 16.23 7.12 0.89
C GLU A 47 15.03 8.00 0.65
N LYS A 48 15.26 9.31 0.69
CA LYS A 48 14.25 10.32 0.43
C LYS A 48 13.69 10.13 -0.99
N LYS A 49 12.36 10.07 -1.12
CA LYS A 49 11.69 9.90 -2.42
C LYS A 49 10.72 11.05 -2.68
N LYS A 50 10.82 11.66 -3.85
CA LYS A 50 9.80 12.58 -4.35
C LYS A 50 8.53 11.82 -4.73
N ARG A 51 7.38 12.36 -4.34
CA ARG A 51 6.04 11.88 -4.65
C ARG A 51 5.14 13.09 -4.92
N TYR A 52 3.95 12.82 -5.42
CA TYR A 52 2.98 13.84 -5.81
C TYR A 52 1.65 13.62 -5.08
N ASP A 53 0.97 14.70 -4.70
CA ASP A 53 -0.43 14.62 -4.30
C ASP A 53 -1.35 14.59 -5.55
N LEU A 54 -2.67 14.53 -5.36
CA LEU A 54 -3.64 14.49 -6.47
C LEU A 54 -3.71 15.80 -7.27
N GLU A 55 -3.18 16.88 -6.73
CA GLU A 55 -3.12 18.20 -7.39
C GLU A 55 -1.78 18.37 -8.15
N GLY A 56 -0.90 17.38 -8.09
CA GLY A 56 0.41 17.38 -8.74
C GLY A 56 1.48 18.14 -7.95
N HIS A 57 1.23 18.49 -6.68
CA HIS A 57 2.24 19.12 -5.84
C HIS A 57 3.27 18.10 -5.39
N GLU A 58 4.53 18.45 -5.54
CA GLU A 58 5.65 17.64 -5.07
C GLU A 58 5.74 17.66 -3.55
N PHE A 59 5.95 16.49 -2.95
CA PHE A 59 6.37 16.37 -1.58
C PHE A 59 7.33 15.21 -1.38
N ASP A 60 8.02 15.22 -0.24
CA ASP A 60 9.05 14.26 0.06
C ASP A 60 8.58 13.20 1.05
N VAL A 61 8.66 11.94 0.63
CA VAL A 61 8.62 10.80 1.56
C VAL A 61 9.98 10.68 2.21
N GLN A 62 10.02 10.91 3.52
CA GLN A 62 11.26 10.91 4.29
C GLN A 62 11.83 9.49 4.41
N PRO A 63 13.17 9.35 4.55
CA PRO A 63 13.79 8.11 4.99
C PRO A 63 13.13 7.59 6.28
N HIS A 64 13.20 6.28 6.49
CA HIS A 64 12.57 5.58 7.62
C HIS A 64 11.04 5.53 7.61
N THR A 65 10.38 6.10 6.60
CA THR A 65 8.95 5.84 6.33
C THR A 65 8.73 4.33 6.21
N ARG A 66 7.79 3.80 6.99
CA ARG A 66 7.44 2.38 6.97
C ARG A 66 6.28 2.15 6.02
N VAL A 67 6.31 1.04 5.31
CA VAL A 67 5.27 0.69 4.36
C VAL A 67 4.71 -0.68 4.68
N ILE A 68 3.38 -0.75 4.73
CA ILE A 68 2.63 -2.01 4.69
C ILE A 68 2.03 -2.11 3.30
N HIS A 69 2.46 -3.11 2.55
CA HIS A 69 1.96 -3.40 1.21
C HIS A 69 1.03 -4.61 1.27
N LEU A 70 -0.23 -4.39 0.92
CA LEU A 70 -1.30 -5.38 0.92
C LEU A 70 -1.63 -5.71 -0.52
N GLN A 71 -1.18 -6.87 -0.99
CA GLN A 71 -1.56 -7.39 -2.29
C GLN A 71 -2.86 -8.17 -2.15
N MET A 72 -3.93 -7.68 -2.78
CA MET A 72 -5.25 -8.30 -2.70
C MET A 72 -5.32 -9.54 -3.60
N SER A 73 -6.23 -10.45 -3.26
CA SER A 73 -6.49 -11.69 -4.02
C SER A 73 -7.27 -11.45 -5.31
N TYR A 74 -8.04 -10.37 -5.38
CA TYR A 74 -8.86 -10.04 -6.54
C TYR A 74 -8.12 -9.22 -7.60
N THR A 75 -8.56 -9.38 -8.85
CA THR A 75 -8.02 -8.70 -10.03
C THR A 75 -8.45 -7.24 -10.04
N TYR A 76 -7.50 -6.36 -10.31
CA TYR A 76 -7.73 -4.95 -10.63
C TYR A 76 -8.00 -4.77 -12.13
N ALA A 77 -7.07 -5.26 -12.97
CA ALA A 77 -7.12 -5.08 -14.41
C ALA A 77 -6.61 -6.32 -15.15
N MET A 78 -7.09 -6.49 -16.38
CA MET A 78 -6.65 -7.55 -17.28
C MET A 78 -6.34 -6.96 -18.64
N THR A 79 -5.07 -7.03 -19.05
CA THR A 79 -4.61 -6.51 -20.34
C THR A 79 -4.25 -7.67 -21.25
N LYS A 80 -4.73 -7.63 -22.50
CA LYS A 80 -4.29 -8.59 -23.53
C LYS A 80 -2.95 -8.12 -24.07
N GLU A 81 -1.92 -8.93 -23.94
CA GLU A 81 -0.59 -8.64 -24.47
C GLU A 81 -0.13 -9.74 -25.42
N SER A 82 0.74 -9.39 -26.37
CA SER A 82 1.46 -10.37 -27.19
C SER A 82 2.90 -10.39 -26.71
N ILE A 83 3.27 -11.44 -25.96
CA ILE A 83 4.64 -11.63 -25.47
C ILE A 83 5.30 -12.61 -26.44
N ASN A 84 6.32 -12.15 -27.17
CA ASN A 84 7.06 -12.95 -28.15
C ASN A 84 6.15 -13.66 -29.18
N GLY A 85 5.12 -12.96 -29.69
CA GLY A 85 4.19 -13.51 -30.70
C GLY A 85 3.13 -14.46 -30.14
N THR A 86 3.17 -14.77 -28.84
CA THR A 86 2.14 -15.56 -28.16
C THR A 86 1.14 -14.64 -27.47
N LYS A 87 -0.15 -14.80 -27.77
CA LYS A 87 -1.22 -14.05 -27.11
C LYS A 87 -1.31 -14.48 -25.64
N GLY A 88 -0.94 -13.58 -24.73
CA GLY A 88 -1.04 -13.74 -23.29
C GLY A 88 -2.06 -12.78 -22.68
N ARG A 89 -2.28 -12.93 -21.37
CA ARG A 89 -3.05 -11.99 -20.56
C ARG A 89 -2.21 -11.61 -19.35
N LEU A 90 -1.97 -10.32 -19.18
CA LEU A 90 -1.42 -9.78 -17.95
C LEU A 90 -2.58 -9.54 -16.99
N ILE A 91 -2.48 -10.13 -15.79
CA ILE A 91 -3.45 -9.95 -14.72
C ILE A 91 -2.78 -9.12 -13.64
N GLU A 92 -3.29 -7.91 -13.43
CA GLU A 92 -2.85 -7.07 -12.32
C GLU A 92 -3.81 -7.26 -11.16
N ARG A 93 -3.29 -7.65 -10.00
CA ARG A 93 -4.06 -7.72 -8.76
C ARG A 93 -4.15 -6.34 -8.12
N SER A 94 -5.25 -6.09 -7.42
CA SER A 94 -5.37 -4.88 -6.61
C SER A 94 -4.35 -4.87 -5.48
N TYR A 95 -3.84 -3.70 -5.13
CA TYR A 95 -2.98 -3.50 -3.98
C TYR A 95 -3.33 -2.21 -3.25
N TYR A 96 -2.99 -2.18 -1.97
CA TYR A 96 -2.94 -0.96 -1.17
C TYR A 96 -1.59 -0.90 -0.47
N LYS A 97 -0.90 0.23 -0.57
CA LYS A 97 0.29 0.52 0.23
C LYS A 97 -0.03 1.63 1.20
N LEU A 98 0.19 1.37 2.48
CA LEU A 98 0.06 2.35 3.55
C LEU A 98 1.46 2.80 3.94
N TYR A 99 1.75 4.08 3.71
CA TYR A 99 3.01 4.75 4.05
C TYR A 99 2.81 5.47 5.39
N PHE A 100 3.51 5.01 6.41
CA PHE A 100 3.54 5.60 7.75
C PHE A 100 4.78 6.47 7.83
N MET A 101 4.58 7.79 7.84
CA MET A 101 5.68 8.75 8.00
C MET A 101 6.41 8.49 9.34
N PRO A 102 7.67 8.92 9.50
CA PRO A 102 8.46 8.65 10.70
C PRO A 102 7.78 9.06 12.02
N GLU A 103 6.87 10.02 11.98
CA GLU A 103 6.08 10.49 13.12
C GLU A 103 4.97 9.50 13.54
N GLU A 104 4.52 8.62 12.63
CA GLU A 104 3.39 7.70 12.81
C GLU A 104 3.80 6.26 13.14
N MET A 105 5.02 6.09 13.66
CA MET A 105 5.60 4.77 13.97
C MET A 105 4.78 3.95 14.98
N GLY A 106 4.05 4.61 15.89
CA GLY A 106 3.15 3.94 16.84
C GLY A 106 2.02 3.19 16.17
N GLN A 107 1.34 3.83 15.20
CA GLN A 107 0.22 3.20 14.46
C GLN A 107 0.73 2.08 13.54
N TYR A 108 1.91 2.27 12.94
CA TYR A 108 2.57 1.21 12.18
C TYR A 108 2.84 -0.02 13.05
N ALA A 109 3.45 0.17 14.23
CA ALA A 109 3.80 -0.92 15.13
C ALA A 109 2.56 -1.67 15.63
N GLU A 110 1.51 -0.95 16.02
CA GLU A 110 0.24 -1.54 16.45
C GLU A 110 -0.38 -2.41 15.34
N LEU A 111 -0.49 -1.87 14.13
CA LEU A 111 -1.08 -2.61 13.01
C LEU A 111 -0.23 -3.82 12.61
N ARG A 112 1.09 -3.63 12.52
CA ARG A 112 2.03 -4.72 12.20
C ARG A 112 1.90 -5.86 13.22
N GLN A 113 1.94 -5.55 14.51
CA GLN A 113 1.80 -6.55 15.57
C GLN A 113 0.49 -7.32 15.43
N LYS A 114 -0.63 -6.64 15.18
CA LYS A 114 -1.93 -7.31 15.00
C LYS A 114 -1.99 -8.24 13.78
N ILE A 115 -1.22 -7.94 12.74
CA ILE A 115 -1.06 -8.83 11.58
C ILE A 115 -0.15 -10.01 11.96
N GLU A 116 0.98 -9.74 12.60
CA GLU A 116 1.97 -10.75 13.02
C GLU A 116 1.39 -11.74 14.05
N ASP A 117 0.49 -11.30 14.93
CA ASP A 117 -0.24 -12.14 15.91
C ASP A 117 -1.11 -13.23 15.24
N ARG A 118 -1.32 -13.14 13.92
CA ARG A 118 -2.21 -14.04 13.16
C ARG A 118 -1.47 -14.95 12.18
N VAL A 119 -0.16 -14.87 12.16
CA VAL A 119 0.68 -15.68 11.27
C VAL A 119 1.73 -16.41 12.07
N LEU A 120 2.21 -17.52 11.52
CA LEU A 120 3.38 -18.20 12.06
C LEU A 120 4.62 -17.45 11.58
N ASN A 121 5.43 -16.98 12.53
CA ASN A 121 6.75 -16.41 12.25
C ASN A 121 7.78 -17.53 12.31
N LEU A 122 8.46 -17.78 11.19
CA LEU A 122 9.54 -18.77 11.05
C LEU A 122 10.90 -18.09 11.08
#